data_AF-A0A9Y1BJ81-F1
#
_entry.id   AF-A0A9Y1BJ81-F1
#
_cell.length_a   1.000
_cell.length_b   1.000
_cell.length_c   1.000
_cell.angle_alpha   90.00
_cell.angle_beta   90.00
_cell.angle_gamma   90.00
#
_symmetry.space_group_name_H-M   'P 1'
#
loop_
_entity.id
_entity.type
_entity.pdbx_description
1 polymer ?
#
loop_
_entity_poly.entity_id
_entity_poly.type
_entity_poly.pdbx_seq_one_letter_code
_entity_poly.pdbx_strand_id
1 'polypeptide(L)'
;MIKLNVSDNTFLNDMATLLEEGHNIEQAIFNIPYMARDVLLEIQLGSNPIKALSLIEFQYPVIINLLGSLSNANHKENITRIKVVAALIKKRNEAIKEKENLVNILNRRLKIIRIITLVTIAIIGGIAPFFSGIYSFLIDGHIKYSFDLFSPMSISFLLINLLNNYFLLSISKESKIGLKLIIAAIVHIAIVLSVKILFGGVVTF
;
A
#
# COMPACT_ATOMS: atom_id res chain seq x y z
N MET A 1 1.42 26.76 4.64
CA MET A 1 0.21 26.51 3.84
C MET A 1 -0.86 25.94 4.76
N ILE A 2 -2.12 26.29 4.54
CA ILE A 2 -3.25 26.00 5.43
C ILE A 2 -4.08 24.87 4.82
N LYS A 3 -4.40 23.84 5.59
CA LYS A 3 -5.24 22.74 5.11
C LYS A 3 -6.69 22.96 5.53
N LEU A 4 -7.61 22.92 4.57
CA LEU A 4 -9.05 23.00 4.87
C LEU A 4 -9.55 21.68 5.47
N ASN A 5 -10.58 21.76 6.31
CA ASN A 5 -11.23 20.59 6.92
C ASN A 5 -12.27 19.93 5.99
N VAL A 6 -12.14 20.13 4.69
CA VAL A 6 -13.00 19.52 3.67
C VAL A 6 -12.16 19.04 2.51
N SER A 7 -12.72 18.15 1.69
CA SER A 7 -12.07 17.75 0.45
C SER A 7 -12.23 18.80 -0.64
N ASP A 8 -11.25 18.85 -1.54
CA ASP A 8 -11.20 19.72 -2.72
C ASP A 8 -12.50 19.71 -3.56
N ASN A 9 -13.14 18.55 -3.73
CA ASN A 9 -14.40 18.44 -4.48
C ASN A 9 -15.59 19.10 -3.75
N THR A 10 -15.61 19.06 -2.42
CA THR A 10 -16.66 19.71 -1.63
C THR A 10 -16.49 21.22 -1.70
N PHE A 11 -15.24 21.71 -1.55
CA PHE A 11 -14.90 23.11 -1.75
C PHE A 11 -15.37 23.64 -3.11
N LEU A 12 -15.06 22.94 -4.21
CA LEU A 12 -15.48 23.35 -5.55
C LEU A 12 -17.00 23.32 -5.74
N ASN A 13 -17.70 22.35 -5.15
CA ASN A 13 -19.16 22.29 -5.24
C ASN A 13 -19.81 23.46 -4.49
N ASP A 14 -19.33 23.79 -3.30
CA ASP A 14 -19.86 24.92 -2.51
C ASP A 14 -19.57 26.25 -3.22
N MET A 15 -18.36 26.41 -3.79
CA MET A 15 -18.05 27.53 -4.68
C MET A 15 -19.01 27.60 -5.87
N ALA A 16 -19.28 26.48 -6.54
CA ALA A 16 -20.19 26.48 -7.69
C ALA A 16 -21.63 26.87 -7.30
N THR A 17 -22.12 26.39 -6.15
CA THR A 17 -23.45 26.73 -5.63
C THR A 17 -23.57 28.22 -5.35
N LEU A 18 -22.58 28.81 -4.67
CA LEU A 18 -22.58 30.24 -4.37
C LEU A 18 -22.51 31.10 -5.66
N LEU A 19 -21.71 30.68 -6.64
CA LEU A 19 -21.67 31.34 -7.95
C LEU A 19 -23.00 31.21 -8.72
N GLU A 20 -23.71 30.08 -8.59
CA GLU A 20 -25.06 29.89 -9.15
C GLU A 20 -26.10 30.81 -8.50
N GLU A 21 -25.97 31.07 -7.20
CA GLU A 21 -26.79 32.03 -6.46
C GLU A 21 -26.51 33.50 -6.83
N GLY A 22 -25.51 33.73 -7.69
CA GLY A 22 -25.16 35.06 -8.19
C GLY A 22 -24.08 35.76 -7.39
N HIS A 23 -23.45 35.08 -6.43
CA HIS A 23 -22.29 35.63 -5.75
C HIS A 23 -21.11 35.78 -6.71
N ASN A 24 -20.32 36.84 -6.53
CA ASN A 24 -19.00 36.90 -7.16
C ASN A 24 -17.99 36.00 -6.42
N ILE A 25 -16.79 35.80 -6.96
CA ILE A 25 -15.78 34.90 -6.37
C ILE A 25 -15.41 35.31 -4.94
N GLU A 26 -15.28 36.62 -4.69
CA GLU A 26 -14.93 37.15 -3.37
C GLU A 26 -16.02 36.82 -2.35
N GLN A 27 -17.28 37.14 -2.67
CA GLN A 27 -18.45 36.82 -1.86
C GLN A 27 -18.60 35.32 -1.63
N ALA A 28 -18.35 34.51 -2.67
CA ALA A 28 -18.38 33.06 -2.55
C ALA A 28 -17.31 32.57 -1.54
N ILE A 29 -16.09 33.11 -1.59
CA ILE A 29 -15.03 32.77 -0.63
C ILE A 29 -15.41 33.18 0.79
N PHE A 30 -16.00 34.36 0.99
CA PHE A 30 -16.48 34.81 2.31
C PHE A 30 -17.61 33.96 2.86
N ASN A 31 -18.51 33.47 2.00
CA ASN A 31 -19.68 32.71 2.40
C ASN A 31 -19.39 31.22 2.62
N ILE A 32 -18.16 30.75 2.36
CA ILE A 32 -17.78 29.36 2.67
C ILE A 32 -17.51 29.21 4.19
N PRO A 33 -18.26 28.34 4.89
CA PRO A 33 -18.25 28.28 6.35
C PRO A 33 -16.95 27.75 6.96
N TYR A 34 -16.17 27.00 6.18
CA TYR A 34 -14.90 26.41 6.60
C TYR A 34 -13.69 27.14 6.00
N MET A 35 -13.88 28.36 5.48
CA MET A 35 -12.79 29.16 4.93
C MET A 35 -11.80 29.55 6.02
N ALA A 36 -10.51 29.45 5.72
CA ALA A 36 -9.46 29.82 6.67
C ALA A 36 -9.48 31.32 6.96
N ARG A 37 -9.37 31.68 8.25
CA ARG A 37 -9.37 33.09 8.69
C ARG A 37 -8.30 33.92 7.97
N ASP A 38 -7.12 33.38 7.77
CA ASP A 38 -6.00 34.09 7.12
C ASP A 38 -6.30 34.42 5.66
N VAL A 39 -7.04 33.55 4.96
CA VAL A 39 -7.50 33.80 3.58
C VAL A 39 -8.51 34.93 3.56
N LEU A 40 -9.47 34.92 4.49
CA LEU A 40 -10.46 35.98 4.61
C LEU A 40 -9.80 37.33 4.95
N LEU A 41 -8.82 37.33 5.86
CA LEU A 41 -8.07 38.52 6.25
C LEU A 41 -7.29 39.12 5.06
N GLU A 42 -6.59 38.29 4.27
CA GLU A 42 -5.89 38.75 3.07
C GLU A 42 -6.85 39.43 2.09
N ILE A 43 -8.04 38.86 1.87
CA ILE A 43 -9.05 39.44 1.00
C ILE A 43 -9.56 40.77 1.56
N GLN A 44 -9.82 40.84 2.87
CA GLN A 44 -10.22 42.09 3.55
C GLN A 44 -9.15 43.19 3.45
N LEU A 45 -7.88 42.83 3.40
CA LEU A 45 -6.75 43.74 3.22
C LEU A 45 -6.56 44.19 1.75
N GLY A 46 -7.42 43.73 0.84
CA GLY A 46 -7.40 44.10 -0.58
C GLY A 46 -6.54 43.20 -1.46
N SER A 47 -6.04 42.07 -0.95
CA SER A 47 -5.36 41.08 -1.78
C SER A 47 -6.33 40.45 -2.79
N ASN A 48 -5.81 40.11 -3.97
CA ASN A 48 -6.59 39.38 -4.98
C ASN A 48 -7.13 38.05 -4.38
N PRO A 49 -8.43 37.75 -4.50
CA PRO A 49 -9.03 36.54 -3.91
C PRO A 49 -8.36 35.23 -4.33
N ILE A 50 -7.94 35.13 -5.60
CA ILE A 50 -7.24 33.96 -6.12
C ILE A 50 -5.83 33.83 -5.51
N LYS A 51 -5.16 34.96 -5.29
CA LYS A 51 -3.87 34.99 -4.60
C LYS A 51 -4.02 34.60 -3.13
N ALA A 52 -5.07 35.06 -2.46
CA ALA A 52 -5.36 34.66 -1.08
C ALA A 52 -5.62 33.14 -0.98
N LEU A 53 -6.34 32.54 -1.93
CA LEU A 53 -6.55 31.09 -2.00
C LEU A 53 -5.26 30.28 -2.15
N SER A 54 -4.15 30.88 -2.63
CA SER A 54 -2.85 30.18 -2.70
C SER A 54 -2.24 29.85 -1.33
N LEU A 55 -2.75 30.45 -0.25
CA LEU A 55 -2.39 30.06 1.13
C LEU A 55 -2.92 28.68 1.49
N ILE A 56 -3.96 28.20 0.80
CA ILE A 56 -4.56 26.89 1.03
C ILE A 56 -3.76 25.81 0.33
N GLU A 57 -3.51 24.71 1.03
CA GLU A 57 -2.91 23.49 0.51
C GLU A 57 -4.00 22.62 -0.14
N PHE A 58 -4.26 22.86 -1.43
CA PHE A 58 -5.11 21.99 -2.23
C PHE A 58 -4.37 20.71 -2.64
N GLN A 59 -5.06 19.56 -2.58
CA GLN A 59 -4.52 18.31 -3.10
C GLN A 59 -4.33 18.39 -4.62
N TYR A 60 -5.18 19.15 -5.30
CA TYR A 60 -5.14 19.37 -6.75
C TYR A 60 -4.82 20.84 -7.08
N PRO A 61 -3.57 21.17 -7.44
CA PRO A 61 -3.16 22.56 -7.75
C PRO A 61 -3.94 23.23 -8.89
N VAL A 62 -4.57 22.44 -9.76
CA VAL A 62 -5.40 22.94 -10.87
C VAL A 62 -6.58 23.80 -10.41
N ILE A 63 -6.99 23.68 -9.14
CA ILE A 63 -8.10 24.43 -8.55
C ILE A 63 -7.85 25.94 -8.60
N ILE A 64 -6.64 26.38 -8.24
CA ILE A 64 -6.29 27.81 -8.27
C ILE A 64 -6.34 28.34 -9.70
N ASN A 65 -5.80 27.57 -10.65
CA ASN A 65 -5.79 27.95 -12.07
C ASN A 65 -7.21 28.01 -12.65
N LEU A 66 -8.06 27.04 -12.29
CA LEU A 66 -9.46 27.02 -12.68
C LEU A 66 -10.18 28.28 -12.21
N LEU A 67 -10.08 28.61 -10.92
CA LEU A 67 -10.71 29.78 -10.33
C LEU A 67 -10.14 31.10 -10.88
N GLY A 68 -8.85 31.15 -11.17
CA GLY A 68 -8.20 32.30 -11.80
C GLY A 68 -8.61 32.56 -13.24
N SER A 69 -9.06 31.52 -13.96
CA SER A 69 -9.49 31.63 -15.36
C SER A 69 -10.95 32.05 -15.57
N LEU A 70 -11.72 32.22 -14.48
CA LEU A 70 -13.15 32.51 -14.53
C LEU A 70 -13.49 33.88 -15.11
N SER A 71 -12.54 34.82 -15.17
CA SER A 71 -12.76 36.16 -15.73
C SER A 71 -13.03 36.18 -17.24
N ASN A 72 -12.69 35.11 -17.96
CA ASN A 72 -12.61 35.12 -19.43
C ASN A 72 -13.75 34.36 -20.14
N ALA A 73 -14.67 33.75 -19.39
CA ALA A 73 -15.73 32.90 -19.95
C ALA A 73 -17.11 33.28 -19.41
N ASN A 74 -18.15 32.78 -20.07
CA ASN A 74 -19.54 33.01 -19.67
C ASN A 74 -19.81 32.43 -18.27
N HIS A 75 -20.53 33.15 -17.42
CA HIS A 75 -20.87 32.76 -16.04
C HIS A 75 -21.42 31.32 -15.95
N LYS A 76 -22.33 30.95 -16.86
CA LYS A 76 -22.90 29.60 -16.90
C LYS A 76 -21.87 28.52 -17.28
N GLU A 77 -20.94 28.86 -18.18
CA GLU A 77 -19.86 27.96 -18.57
C GLU A 77 -18.87 27.77 -17.41
N ASN A 78 -18.53 28.85 -16.71
CA ASN A 78 -17.67 28.85 -15.53
C ASN A 78 -18.19 27.91 -14.43
N ILE A 79 -19.47 28.05 -14.08
CA ILE A 79 -20.13 27.17 -13.11
C ILE A 79 -20.05 25.71 -13.57
N THR A 80 -20.34 25.45 -14.85
CA THR A 80 -20.29 24.10 -15.41
C THR A 80 -18.88 23.51 -15.33
N ARG A 81 -17.85 24.30 -15.66
CA ARG A 81 -16.44 23.90 -15.56
C ARG A 81 -16.07 23.54 -14.12
N ILE A 82 -16.47 24.35 -13.13
CA ILE A 82 -16.22 24.08 -11.71
C ILE A 82 -16.86 22.75 -11.29
N LYS A 83 -18.14 22.54 -11.61
CA LYS A 83 -18.85 21.29 -11.28
C LYS A 83 -18.23 20.06 -11.96
N VAL A 84 -17.82 20.19 -13.22
CA VAL A 84 -17.14 19.11 -13.95
C VAL A 84 -15.81 18.76 -13.28
N VAL A 85 -14.99 19.75 -12.93
CA VAL A 85 -13.72 19.51 -12.23
C VAL A 85 -13.95 18.89 -10.85
N ALA A 86 -14.95 19.36 -10.10
CA ALA A 86 -15.34 18.76 -8.82
C ALA A 86 -15.70 17.28 -8.97
N ALA A 87 -16.49 16.93 -9.99
CA ALA A 87 -16.88 15.56 -10.30
C ALA A 87 -15.69 14.69 -10.71
N LEU A 88 -14.75 15.23 -11.50
CA LEU A 88 -13.52 14.53 -11.89
C LEU A 88 -12.61 14.27 -10.69
N ILE A 89 -12.45 15.24 -9.79
CA ILE A 89 -11.69 15.07 -8.55
C ILE A 89 -12.32 13.99 -7.68
N LYS A 90 -13.66 14.02 -7.52
CA LYS A 90 -14.39 13.00 -6.76
C LYS A 90 -14.16 11.59 -7.32
N LYS A 91 -14.38 11.39 -8.63
CA LYS A 91 -14.13 10.11 -9.31
C LYS A 91 -12.69 9.63 -9.16
N ARG A 92 -11.71 10.55 -9.25
CA ARG A 92 -10.30 10.22 -9.06
C ARG A 92 -10.00 9.77 -7.64
N ASN A 93 -10.54 10.45 -6.63
CA ASN A 93 -10.36 10.08 -5.23
C ASN A 93 -11.02 8.73 -4.92
N GLU A 94 -12.20 8.46 -5.47
CA GLU A 94 -12.88 7.16 -5.37
C GLU A 94 -12.02 6.04 -6.00
N ALA A 95 -11.50 6.25 -7.20
CA ALA A 95 -10.64 5.27 -7.88
C ALA A 95 -9.32 5.02 -7.11
N ILE A 96 -8.73 6.04 -6.50
CA ILE A 96 -7.55 5.90 -5.64
C ILE A 96 -7.89 5.04 -4.42
N LYS A 97 -9.02 5.32 -3.76
CA LYS A 97 -9.47 4.57 -2.58
C LYS A 97 -9.77 3.11 -2.91
N GLU A 98 -10.42 2.84 -4.05
CA GLU A 98 -10.63 1.48 -4.53
C GLU A 98 -9.31 0.76 -4.77
N LYS A 99 -8.34 1.42 -5.41
CA LYS A 99 -7.01 0.86 -5.64
C LYS A 99 -6.27 0.57 -4.32
N GLU A 100 -6.34 1.46 -3.33
CA GLU A 100 -5.76 1.25 -2.01
C GLU A 100 -6.41 0.05 -1.29
N ASN A 101 -7.73 -0.08 -1.38
CA ASN A 101 -8.45 -1.24 -0.85
C ASN A 101 -8.02 -2.54 -1.52
N LEU A 102 -7.88 -2.55 -2.84
CA LEU A 102 -7.38 -3.72 -3.58
C LEU A 102 -5.96 -4.09 -3.16
N VAL A 103 -5.07 -3.11 -3.01
CA VAL A 103 -3.69 -3.33 -2.51
C VAL A 103 -3.71 -3.90 -1.09
N ASN A 104 -4.57 -3.40 -0.20
CA ASN A 104 -4.71 -3.91 1.15
C ASN A 104 -5.21 -5.37 1.18
N ILE A 105 -6.18 -5.71 0.34
CA ILE A 105 -6.67 -7.08 0.18
C ILE A 105 -5.56 -8.00 -0.34
N LEU A 106 -4.81 -7.57 -1.37
CA LEU A 106 -3.69 -8.32 -1.93
C LEU A 106 -2.60 -8.56 -0.87
N ASN A 107 -2.22 -7.53 -0.12
CA ASN A 107 -1.24 -7.64 0.97
C ASN A 107 -1.69 -8.61 2.07
N ARG A 108 -2.99 -8.62 2.42
CA ARG A 108 -3.54 -9.60 3.37
C ARG A 108 -3.47 -11.02 2.81
N ARG A 109 -3.81 -11.23 1.53
CA ARG A 109 -3.70 -12.55 0.87
C ARG A 109 -2.25 -13.04 0.80
N LEU A 110 -1.30 -12.17 0.48
CA LEU A 110 0.13 -12.50 0.46
C LEU A 110 0.64 -12.95 1.83
N LYS A 111 0.22 -12.30 2.93
CA LYS A 111 0.55 -12.75 4.30
C LYS A 111 0.05 -14.16 4.56
N ILE A 112 -1.19 -14.49 4.15
CA ILE A 112 -1.77 -15.82 4.32
C ILE A 112 -0.96 -16.86 3.52
N ILE A 113 -0.68 -16.60 2.24
CA ILE A 113 0.12 -17.50 1.39
C ILE A 113 1.50 -17.74 2.01
N ARG A 114 2.13 -16.70 2.56
CA ARG A 114 3.44 -16.81 3.22
C ARG A 114 3.41 -17.72 4.44
N ILE A 115 2.37 -17.62 5.28
CA ILE A 115 2.19 -18.48 6.45
C ILE A 115 1.96 -19.93 6.02
N ILE A 116 1.05 -20.16 5.08
CA ILE A 116 0.76 -21.51 4.57
C ILE A 116 2.03 -22.13 3.98
N THR A 117 2.77 -21.39 3.17
CA THR A 117 4.04 -21.85 2.59
C THR A 117 5.05 -22.22 3.67
N LEU A 118 5.22 -21.39 4.70
CA LEU A 118 6.11 -21.68 5.84
C LEU A 118 5.70 -22.96 6.59
N VAL A 119 4.39 -23.16 6.81
CA VAL A 119 3.87 -24.37 7.47
C VAL A 119 4.10 -25.60 6.62
N THR A 120 3.76 -25.56 5.33
CA THR A 120 4.04 -26.66 4.39
C THR A 120 5.53 -26.99 4.35
N ILE A 121 6.39 -25.96 4.42
CA ILE A 121 7.84 -26.11 4.49
C ILE A 121 8.29 -26.81 5.76
N ALA A 122 7.76 -26.42 6.91
CA ALA A 122 8.06 -27.08 8.19
C ALA A 122 7.60 -28.55 8.19
N ILE A 123 6.45 -28.84 7.60
CA ILE A 123 5.91 -30.21 7.47
C ILE A 123 6.82 -31.06 6.58
N ILE A 124 7.16 -30.60 5.37
CA ILE A 124 8.04 -31.37 4.47
C ILE A 124 9.44 -31.52 5.07
N GLY A 125 9.98 -30.47 5.69
CA GLY A 125 11.27 -30.53 6.39
C GLY A 125 11.26 -31.50 7.58
N GLY A 126 10.15 -31.62 8.29
CA GLY A 126 9.96 -32.59 9.38
C GLY A 126 9.70 -34.03 8.92
N ILE A 127 9.12 -34.22 7.72
CA ILE A 127 8.85 -35.54 7.13
C ILE A 127 10.03 -36.05 6.28
N ALA A 128 10.89 -35.18 5.75
CA ALA A 128 12.07 -35.55 4.97
C ALA A 128 13.02 -36.59 5.63
N PRO A 129 13.31 -36.52 6.96
CA PRO A 129 14.05 -37.57 7.65
C PRO A 129 13.36 -38.94 7.55
N PHE A 130 12.03 -38.96 7.54
CA PHE A 130 11.23 -40.20 7.49
C PHE A 130 11.40 -40.91 6.14
N PHE A 131 11.37 -40.17 5.03
CA PHE A 131 11.64 -40.72 3.70
C PHE A 131 13.10 -41.14 3.51
N SER A 132 14.05 -40.38 4.06
CA SER A 132 15.47 -40.78 4.07
C SER A 132 15.68 -42.09 4.85
N GLY A 133 15.00 -42.26 5.98
CA GLY A 133 15.02 -43.48 6.78
C GLY A 133 14.47 -44.68 6.00
N ILE A 134 13.31 -44.54 5.35
CA ILE A 134 12.73 -45.59 4.48
C ILE A 134 13.67 -45.94 3.33
N TYR A 135 14.30 -44.95 2.70
CA TYR A 135 15.21 -45.17 1.58
C TYR A 135 16.49 -45.90 2.02
N SER A 136 17.09 -45.50 3.14
CA SER A 136 18.24 -46.22 3.72
C SER A 136 17.89 -47.65 4.12
N PHE A 137 16.68 -47.88 4.63
CA PHE A 137 16.21 -49.22 4.97
C PHE A 137 16.06 -50.11 3.73
N LEU A 138 15.54 -49.56 2.63
CA LEU A 138 15.37 -50.30 1.37
C LEU A 138 16.70 -50.67 0.70
N ILE A 139 17.75 -49.86 0.88
CA ILE A 139 19.06 -50.08 0.24
C ILE A 139 20.01 -50.87 1.16
N ASP A 140 20.11 -50.48 2.43
CA ASP A 140 21.13 -50.97 3.36
C ASP A 140 20.58 -51.90 4.46
N GLY A 141 19.26 -52.15 4.49
CA GLY A 141 18.61 -53.00 5.49
C GLY A 141 18.54 -52.42 6.91
N HIS A 142 19.09 -51.23 7.12
CA HIS A 142 19.10 -50.51 8.39
C HIS A 142 18.50 -49.12 8.23
N ILE A 143 17.71 -48.69 9.22
CA ILE A 143 17.16 -47.33 9.24
C ILE A 143 18.26 -46.38 9.71
N LYS A 144 18.84 -45.59 8.80
CA LYS A 144 19.71 -44.45 9.12
C LYS A 144 18.98 -43.14 8.85
N TYR A 145 18.72 -42.40 9.92
CA TYR A 145 18.21 -41.03 9.84
C TYR A 145 19.37 -40.04 9.69
N SER A 146 19.92 -39.88 8.48
CA SER A 146 20.93 -38.83 8.22
C SER A 146 20.27 -37.57 7.67
N PHE A 147 20.01 -36.58 8.53
CA PHE A 147 19.64 -35.24 8.07
C PHE A 147 20.90 -34.38 7.87
N ASP A 148 21.31 -34.20 6.62
CA ASP A 148 22.39 -33.29 6.25
C ASP A 148 21.84 -31.97 5.69
N LEU A 149 22.30 -30.86 6.28
CA LEU A 149 22.03 -29.50 5.85
C LEU A 149 22.53 -29.23 4.43
N PHE A 150 23.60 -29.91 4.02
CA PHE A 150 24.20 -29.78 2.69
C PHE A 150 23.72 -30.84 1.70
N SER A 151 22.72 -31.65 2.07
CA SER A 151 22.13 -32.58 1.11
C SER A 151 21.52 -31.82 -0.07
N PRO A 152 21.53 -32.39 -1.28
CA PRO A 152 20.88 -31.80 -2.45
C PRO A 152 19.39 -31.47 -2.20
N MET A 153 18.73 -32.26 -1.35
CA MET A 153 17.33 -32.07 -0.97
C MET A 153 17.15 -30.82 -0.09
N SER A 154 17.97 -30.65 0.95
CA SER A 154 17.96 -29.46 1.82
C SER A 154 18.26 -28.17 1.05
N ILE A 155 19.23 -28.21 0.13
CA ILE A 155 19.61 -27.06 -0.69
C ILE A 155 18.48 -26.67 -1.66
N SER A 156 17.89 -27.67 -2.33
CA SER A 156 16.74 -27.46 -3.24
C SER A 156 15.56 -26.85 -2.48
N PHE A 157 15.35 -27.28 -1.24
CA PHE A 157 14.29 -26.78 -0.39
C PHE A 157 14.49 -25.32 0.04
N LEU A 158 15.71 -24.97 0.43
CA LEU A 158 16.10 -23.59 0.74
C LEU A 158 15.90 -22.68 -0.49
N LEU A 159 16.31 -23.14 -1.68
CA LEU A 159 16.14 -22.41 -2.94
C LEU A 159 14.67 -22.15 -3.28
N ILE A 160 13.82 -23.18 -3.20
CA ILE A 160 12.37 -23.03 -3.43
C ILE A 160 11.75 -22.05 -2.43
N ASN A 161 12.16 -22.11 -1.16
CA ASN A 161 11.67 -21.20 -0.12
C ASN A 161 12.10 -19.74 -0.35
N LEU A 162 13.35 -19.53 -0.76
CA LEU A 162 13.87 -18.21 -1.09
C LEU A 162 13.21 -17.64 -2.34
N LEU A 163 13.04 -18.45 -3.40
CA LEU A 163 12.32 -18.06 -4.62
C LEU A 163 10.87 -17.68 -4.33
N ASN A 164 10.18 -18.48 -3.52
CA ASN A 164 8.78 -18.19 -3.17
C ASN A 164 8.67 -16.91 -2.31
N ASN A 165 9.53 -16.75 -1.29
CA ASN A 165 9.56 -15.50 -0.52
C ASN A 165 9.94 -14.29 -1.39
N TYR A 166 10.88 -14.44 -2.34
CA TYR A 166 11.25 -13.38 -3.25
C TYR A 166 10.08 -12.98 -4.14
N PHE A 167 9.40 -13.96 -4.75
CA PHE A 167 8.22 -13.72 -5.59
C PHE A 167 7.12 -12.99 -4.80
N LEU A 168 6.78 -13.47 -3.60
CA LEU A 168 5.78 -12.85 -2.74
C LEU A 168 6.14 -11.42 -2.32
N LEU A 169 7.41 -11.17 -1.98
CA LEU A 169 7.90 -9.83 -1.59
C LEU A 169 8.02 -8.88 -2.80
N SER A 170 8.28 -9.41 -3.99
CA SER A 170 8.32 -8.62 -5.24
C SER A 170 6.93 -8.13 -5.63
N ILE A 171 5.90 -8.97 -5.44
CA ILE A 171 4.50 -8.62 -5.73
C ILE A 171 3.98 -7.57 -4.73
N SER A 172 4.41 -7.62 -3.47
CA SER A 172 4.03 -6.63 -2.46
C SER A 172 4.74 -5.27 -2.61
N LYS A 173 5.60 -5.09 -3.62
CA LYS A 173 6.41 -3.88 -3.84
C LYS A 173 7.20 -3.46 -2.58
N GLU A 174 7.75 -4.43 -1.86
CA GLU A 174 8.48 -4.15 -0.63
C GLU A 174 9.81 -3.43 -0.91
N SER A 175 10.15 -2.39 -0.16
CA SER A 175 11.38 -1.61 -0.39
C SER A 175 12.68 -2.27 0.11
N LYS A 176 12.59 -3.39 0.85
CA LYS A 176 13.74 -4.11 1.47
C LYS A 176 13.66 -5.62 1.26
N ILE A 177 13.47 -6.06 0.02
CA ILE A 177 13.35 -7.48 -0.34
C ILE A 177 14.58 -8.27 0.10
N GLY A 178 15.79 -7.76 -0.19
CA GLY A 178 17.05 -8.44 0.15
C GLY A 178 17.22 -8.72 1.65
N LEU A 179 16.95 -7.73 2.50
CA LEU A 179 17.05 -7.89 3.96
C LEU A 179 16.06 -8.95 4.48
N LYS A 180 14.82 -8.95 3.96
CA LYS A 180 13.80 -9.92 4.37
C LYS A 180 14.11 -11.34 3.89
N LEU A 181 14.78 -11.49 2.74
CA LEU A 181 15.27 -12.79 2.28
C LEU A 181 16.40 -13.33 3.16
N ILE A 182 17.33 -12.48 3.60
CA ILE A 182 18.39 -12.87 4.54
C ILE A 182 17.78 -13.38 5.85
N ILE A 183 16.79 -12.68 6.40
CA ILE A 183 16.07 -13.12 7.60
C ILE A 183 15.37 -14.46 7.36
N ALA A 184 14.72 -14.64 6.20
CA ALA A 184 14.08 -15.91 5.85
C ALA A 184 15.08 -17.08 5.76
N ALA A 185 16.28 -16.83 5.21
CA ALA A 185 17.35 -17.84 5.16
C ALA A 185 17.82 -18.23 6.58
N ILE A 186 18.04 -17.26 7.47
CA ILE A 186 18.44 -17.51 8.86
C ILE A 186 17.37 -18.33 9.59
N VAL A 187 16.09 -17.97 9.44
CA VAL A 187 14.98 -18.71 10.04
C VAL A 187 14.91 -20.14 9.49
N HIS A 188 15.14 -20.33 8.19
CA HIS A 188 15.17 -21.67 7.61
C HIS A 188 16.29 -22.52 8.20
N ILE A 189 17.50 -21.97 8.32
CA ILE A 189 18.64 -22.64 8.96
C ILE A 189 18.33 -22.98 10.42
N ALA A 190 17.68 -22.08 11.17
CA ALA A 190 17.29 -22.29 12.56
C ALA A 190 16.23 -23.39 12.73
N ILE A 191 15.24 -23.47 11.83
CA ILE A 191 14.24 -24.55 11.79
C ILE A 191 14.94 -25.88 11.52
N VAL A 192 15.83 -25.92 10.52
CA VAL A 192 16.58 -27.13 10.17
C VAL A 192 17.48 -27.59 11.32
N LEU A 193 18.19 -26.68 11.98
CA LEU A 193 18.99 -27.00 13.17
C LEU A 193 18.11 -27.53 14.31
N SER A 194 16.95 -26.92 14.56
CA SER A 194 16.00 -27.38 15.57
C SER A 194 15.50 -28.80 15.29
N VAL A 195 15.16 -29.12 14.03
CA VAL A 195 14.78 -30.47 13.60
C VAL A 195 15.95 -31.44 13.80
N LYS A 196 17.18 -31.05 13.43
CA LYS A 196 18.38 -31.87 13.63
C LYS A 196 18.64 -32.17 15.11
N ILE A 197 18.45 -31.20 16.01
CA ILE A 197 18.62 -31.41 17.46
C ILE A 197 17.52 -32.34 18.02
N LEU A 198 16.25 -32.11 17.63
CA LEU A 198 15.11 -32.88 18.12
C LEU A 198 15.14 -34.35 17.64
N PHE A 199 15.52 -34.61 16.39
CA PHE A 199 15.53 -35.96 15.83
C PHE A 199 16.92 -36.63 15.85
N GLY A 200 18.01 -35.85 15.84
CA GLY A 200 19.37 -36.36 16.00
C GLY A 200 19.69 -36.78 17.43
N GLY A 201 18.97 -36.26 18.44
CA GLY A 201 19.06 -36.73 19.83
C GLY A 201 18.22 -37.99 20.13
N VAL A 202 17.39 -38.46 19.20
CA VAL A 202 16.40 -39.54 19.44
C VAL A 202 16.81 -40.89 18.84
N VAL A 203 17.95 -40.99 18.12
CA VAL A 203 18.39 -42.26 17.54
C VAL A 203 19.83 -42.59 17.92
N THR A 204 19.97 -43.08 19.15
CA THR A 204 21.03 -44.03 19.51
C THR A 204 20.36 -45.29 20.05
N PHE A 205 19.91 -46.16 19.14
CA PHE A 205 19.70 -47.59 19.38
C PHE A 205 20.13 -48.34 18.13
#